data_AF-A0A1Q4A8C6-F1
#
_entry.id   AF-A0A1Q4A8C6-F1
#
_cell.length_a   1.000
_cell.length_b   1.000
_cell.length_c   1.000
_cell.angle_alpha   90.00
_cell.angle_beta   90.00
_cell.angle_gamma   90.00
#
_symmetry.space_group_name_H-M   'P 1'
#
loop_
_entity.id
_entity.type
_entity.pdbx_description
1 polymer ?
#
loop_
_entity_poly.entity_id
_entity_poly.type
_entity_poly.pdbx_seq_one_letter_code
_entity_poly.pdbx_strand_id
1 'polypeptide(L)'
;MGMMRTLLALAAFLAAQFACAAEELPFPDLDTEGYCTALVSKMLVKTEQQVEKDKCLTYETAMKAKLKPFWDLVEPAERERLKRDYIKEVRFQTYRTVGFFVASALGMACLDGRAFCSPGKPTADAAFLALRSDHYCYLKNPDPKAMQFQNCLKEETARKSQLANYWSTLPKDKMDWCISTAFRVNREFPPFQILSTCFSEDIGTQCLMKTRQCRRGQRS
;
A
#
# COMPACT_ATOMS: atom_id res chain seq x y z
N MET A 1 -45.02 34.40 15.11
CA MET A 1 -43.91 33.56 15.64
C MET A 1 -43.71 32.26 14.83
N GLY A 2 -43.68 32.30 13.50
CA GLY A 2 -43.57 31.09 12.65
C GLY A 2 -42.31 31.01 11.79
N MET A 3 -41.70 32.15 11.46
CA MET A 3 -40.67 32.25 10.42
C MET A 3 -39.25 31.98 10.93
N MET A 4 -39.00 32.18 12.23
CA MET A 4 -37.68 31.96 12.85
C MET A 4 -37.44 30.47 13.18
N ARG A 5 -38.51 29.70 13.42
CA ARG A 5 -38.43 28.24 13.66
C ARG A 5 -38.15 27.45 12.38
N THR A 6 -38.68 27.89 11.24
CA THR A 6 -38.43 27.26 9.93
C THR A 6 -37.00 27.50 9.44
N LEU A 7 -36.43 28.68 9.68
CA LEU A 7 -35.04 28.99 9.32
C LEU A 7 -34.02 28.17 10.13
N LEU A 8 -34.28 27.93 11.42
CA LEU A 8 -33.46 27.07 12.28
C LEU A 8 -33.53 25.59 11.86
N ALA A 9 -34.70 25.11 11.46
CA ALA A 9 -34.87 23.75 10.96
C ALA A 9 -34.15 23.53 9.61
N LEU A 10 -34.19 24.52 8.70
CA LEU A 10 -33.46 24.46 7.43
C LEU A 10 -31.94 24.49 7.62
N ALA A 11 -31.45 25.31 8.55
CA ALA A 11 -30.02 25.39 8.86
C ALA A 11 -29.48 24.08 9.47
N ALA A 12 -30.28 23.41 10.33
CA ALA A 12 -29.93 22.10 10.87
C ALA A 12 -29.93 20.99 9.79
N PHE A 13 -30.87 21.05 8.83
CA PHE A 13 -30.93 20.10 7.73
C PHE A 13 -29.77 20.28 6.73
N LEU A 14 -29.34 21.53 6.49
CA LEU A 14 -28.18 21.84 5.65
C LEU A 14 -26.86 21.45 6.35
N ALA A 15 -26.74 21.66 7.66
CA ALA A 15 -25.56 21.22 8.43
C ALA A 15 -25.41 19.69 8.48
N ALA A 16 -26.53 18.95 8.50
CA ALA A 16 -26.52 17.49 8.47
C ALA A 16 -26.03 16.91 7.13
N GLN A 17 -26.17 17.64 6.01
CA GLN A 17 -25.66 17.19 4.71
C GLN A 17 -24.14 17.31 4.56
N PHE A 18 -23.49 18.15 5.38
CA PHE A 18 -22.02 18.26 5.41
C PHE A 18 -21.38 17.40 6.50
N ALA A 19 -22.18 16.74 7.34
CA ALA A 19 -21.72 15.76 8.31
C ALA A 19 -21.79 14.32 7.75
N CYS A 20 -21.33 14.11 6.53
CA CYS A 20 -20.73 12.82 6.20
C CYS A 20 -19.40 12.75 6.96
N ALA A 21 -19.47 12.47 8.26
CA ALA A 21 -18.35 11.84 8.94
C ALA A 21 -18.04 10.61 8.09
N ALA A 22 -16.93 10.65 7.35
CA ALA A 22 -16.48 9.52 6.56
C ALA A 22 -16.49 8.31 7.49
N GLU A 23 -17.43 7.40 7.27
CA GLU A 23 -17.61 6.22 8.11
C GLU A 23 -16.24 5.55 8.20
N GLU A 24 -15.67 5.52 9.41
CA GLU A 24 -14.27 5.16 9.60
C GLU A 24 -14.11 3.73 9.09
N LEU A 25 -13.37 3.56 7.98
CA LEU A 25 -13.16 2.26 7.35
C LEU A 25 -12.72 1.24 8.41
N PRO A 26 -13.50 0.17 8.68
CA PRO A 26 -13.23 -0.69 9.82
C PRO A 26 -11.87 -1.36 9.63
N PHE A 27 -10.98 -1.13 10.58
CA PHE A 27 -9.70 -1.82 10.64
C PHE A 27 -9.94 -3.29 11.03
N PRO A 28 -9.27 -4.27 10.41
CA PRO A 28 -9.51 -5.68 10.70
C PRO A 28 -9.27 -5.97 12.19
N ASP A 29 -10.25 -6.58 12.84
CA ASP A 29 -10.07 -7.11 14.18
C ASP A 29 -9.73 -8.60 14.08
N LEU A 30 -8.58 -8.96 14.63
CA LEU A 30 -7.94 -10.27 14.47
C LEU A 30 -7.91 -10.98 15.82
N ASP A 31 -8.04 -12.31 15.80
CA ASP A 31 -7.80 -13.16 16.97
C ASP A 31 -6.29 -13.29 17.26
N THR A 32 -5.68 -12.19 17.72
CA THR A 32 -4.25 -12.14 18.07
C THR A 32 -3.92 -13.06 19.25
N GLU A 33 -4.85 -13.22 20.18
CA GLU A 33 -4.74 -14.12 21.34
C GLU A 33 -4.63 -15.58 20.87
N GLY A 34 -5.55 -16.00 20.00
CA GLY A 34 -5.55 -17.31 19.38
C GLY A 34 -4.32 -17.54 18.50
N TYR A 35 -3.94 -16.56 17.68
CA TYR A 35 -2.71 -16.61 16.86
C TYR A 35 -1.47 -16.84 17.72
N CYS A 36 -1.23 -15.99 18.72
CA CYS A 36 -0.04 -16.09 19.56
C CYS A 36 -0.03 -17.37 20.41
N THR A 37 -1.20 -17.81 20.89
CA THR A 37 -1.33 -19.10 21.59
C THR A 37 -1.00 -20.28 20.68
N ALA A 38 -1.49 -20.27 19.43
CA ALA A 38 -1.19 -21.30 18.45
C ALA A 38 0.31 -21.33 18.09
N LEU A 39 0.93 -20.15 17.96
CA LEU A 39 2.35 -20.01 17.62
C LEU A 39 3.27 -20.71 18.62
N VAL A 40 2.98 -20.58 19.92
CA VAL A 40 3.80 -21.18 21.00
C VAL A 40 3.31 -22.54 21.46
N SER A 41 2.26 -23.09 20.86
CA SER A 41 1.55 -24.29 21.34
C SER A 41 2.43 -25.52 21.54
N LYS A 42 3.51 -25.65 20.75
CA LYS A 42 4.44 -26.79 20.78
C LYS A 42 5.65 -26.61 21.71
N MET A 43 5.76 -25.47 22.40
CA MET A 43 6.84 -25.25 23.36
C MET A 43 6.65 -26.13 24.61
N LEU A 44 7.72 -26.83 25.00
CA LEU A 44 7.69 -27.79 26.11
C LEU A 44 7.80 -27.10 27.48
N VAL A 45 8.60 -26.04 27.56
CA VAL A 45 8.82 -25.28 28.79
C VAL A 45 7.73 -24.24 28.95
N LYS A 46 6.85 -24.39 29.95
CA LYS A 46 5.66 -23.53 30.13
C LYS A 46 5.99 -22.07 30.44
N THR A 47 7.07 -21.81 31.15
CA THR A 47 7.53 -20.46 31.44
C THR A 47 8.01 -19.75 30.16
N GLU A 48 8.80 -20.42 29.34
CA GLU A 48 9.22 -19.90 28.03
C GLU A 48 8.04 -19.74 27.08
N GLN A 49 7.10 -20.69 27.07
CA GLN A 49 5.86 -20.61 26.29
C GLN A 49 5.10 -19.32 26.60
N GLN A 50 4.93 -18.99 27.87
CA GLN A 50 4.26 -17.76 28.28
C GLN A 50 5.04 -16.51 27.86
N VAL A 51 6.37 -16.50 28.08
CA VAL A 51 7.24 -15.37 27.70
C VAL A 51 7.17 -15.10 26.19
N GLU A 52 7.23 -16.14 25.34
CA GLU A 52 7.13 -15.97 23.89
C GLU A 52 5.72 -15.56 23.44
N LYS A 53 4.67 -16.03 24.12
CA LYS A 53 3.30 -15.58 23.89
C LYS A 53 3.17 -14.07 24.16
N ASP A 54 3.69 -13.60 25.29
CA ASP A 54 3.60 -12.20 25.69
C ASP A 54 4.40 -11.28 24.74
N LYS A 55 5.57 -11.75 24.26
CA LYS A 55 6.33 -11.07 23.19
C LYS A 55 5.51 -10.96 21.91
N CYS A 56 4.86 -12.05 21.49
CA CYS A 56 3.99 -12.06 20.32
C CYS A 56 2.83 -11.06 20.45
N LEU A 57 2.11 -11.07 21.58
CA LEU A 57 1.00 -10.14 21.83
C LEU A 57 1.44 -8.67 21.81
N THR A 58 2.60 -8.40 22.41
CA THR A 58 3.20 -7.04 22.40
C THR A 58 3.52 -6.60 20.97
N TYR A 59 4.12 -7.48 20.18
CA TYR A 59 4.44 -7.21 18.78
C TYR A 59 3.19 -6.97 17.92
N GLU A 60 2.18 -7.81 18.05
CA GLU A 60 0.91 -7.70 17.33
C GLU A 60 0.17 -6.39 17.69
N THR A 61 0.16 -6.02 18.97
CA THR A 61 -0.43 -4.75 19.44
C THR A 61 0.30 -3.54 18.86
N ALA A 62 1.63 -3.56 18.86
CA ALA A 62 2.43 -2.49 18.27
C ALA A 62 2.21 -2.38 16.75
N MET A 63 2.11 -3.52 16.05
CA MET A 63 1.79 -3.56 14.63
C MET A 63 0.40 -3.01 14.34
N LYS A 64 -0.63 -3.41 15.09
CA LYS A 64 -2.01 -2.86 14.97
C LYS A 64 -1.99 -1.33 15.00
N ALA A 65 -1.36 -0.75 16.03
CA ALA A 65 -1.29 0.70 16.20
C ALA A 65 -0.54 1.40 15.06
N LYS A 66 0.50 0.75 14.53
CA LYS A 66 1.35 1.27 13.46
C LYS A 66 0.67 1.24 12.08
N LEU A 67 -0.17 0.24 11.83
CA LEU A 67 -0.82 0.01 10.54
C LEU A 67 -2.14 0.78 10.40
N LYS A 68 -2.92 0.88 11.49
CA LYS A 68 -4.25 1.52 11.49
C LYS A 68 -4.31 2.89 10.78
N PRO A 69 -3.34 3.81 10.96
CA PRO A 69 -3.38 5.12 10.31
C PRO A 69 -3.34 5.11 8.77
N PHE A 70 -2.88 4.02 8.16
CA PHE A 70 -2.70 3.89 6.71
C PHE A 70 -3.72 2.94 6.06
N TRP A 71 -4.66 2.41 6.84
CA TRP A 71 -5.60 1.38 6.37
C TRP A 71 -6.52 1.83 5.23
N ASP A 72 -6.86 3.12 5.22
CA ASP A 72 -7.69 3.72 4.17
C ASP A 72 -7.02 3.72 2.79
N LEU A 73 -5.68 3.59 2.74
CA LEU A 73 -4.94 3.48 1.48
C LEU A 73 -5.14 2.12 0.82
N VAL A 74 -5.48 1.08 1.59
CA VAL A 74 -5.71 -0.27 1.06
C VAL A 74 -7.02 -0.29 0.30
N GLU A 75 -6.97 -0.65 -0.98
CA GLU A 75 -8.15 -0.66 -1.83
C GLU A 75 -9.20 -1.68 -1.37
N PRO A 76 -10.51 -1.42 -1.60
CA PRO A 76 -11.57 -2.35 -1.23
C PRO A 76 -11.34 -3.79 -1.71
N ALA A 77 -10.89 -3.97 -2.97
CA ALA A 77 -10.63 -5.29 -3.54
C ALA A 77 -9.53 -6.04 -2.81
N GLU A 78 -8.45 -5.35 -2.42
CA GLU A 78 -7.34 -5.93 -1.66
C GLU A 78 -7.75 -6.24 -0.21
N ARG A 79 -8.63 -5.43 0.40
CA ARG A 79 -9.22 -5.75 1.72
C ARG A 79 -10.06 -7.02 1.69
N GLU A 80 -10.86 -7.19 0.65
CA GLU A 80 -11.67 -8.41 0.49
C GLU A 80 -10.78 -9.63 0.17
N ARG A 81 -9.73 -9.46 -0.63
CA ARG A 81 -8.71 -10.48 -0.85
C ARG A 81 -8.01 -10.88 0.45
N LEU A 82 -7.63 -9.93 1.29
CA LEU A 82 -7.03 -10.20 2.60
C LEU A 82 -7.95 -11.09 3.45
N LYS A 83 -9.22 -10.72 3.61
CA LYS A 83 -10.20 -11.51 4.37
C LYS A 83 -10.39 -12.90 3.77
N ARG A 84 -10.60 -12.96 2.46
CA ARG A 84 -10.90 -14.21 1.74
C ARG A 84 -9.70 -15.15 1.71
N ASP A 85 -8.48 -14.68 1.51
CA ASP A 85 -7.38 -15.59 1.19
C ASP A 85 -6.43 -15.80 2.36
N TYR A 86 -6.36 -14.88 3.32
CA TYR A 86 -5.31 -14.88 4.34
C TYR A 86 -5.80 -14.90 5.78
N ILE A 87 -6.96 -14.34 6.12
CA ILE A 87 -7.44 -14.24 7.52
C ILE A 87 -8.49 -15.31 7.86
N LYS A 88 -8.55 -16.40 7.09
CA LYS A 88 -9.52 -17.49 7.32
C LYS A 88 -9.27 -18.31 8.57
N GLU A 89 -8.02 -18.62 8.86
CA GLU A 89 -7.63 -19.51 9.96
C GLU A 89 -6.90 -18.72 11.05
N VAL A 90 -7.13 -19.06 12.31
CA VAL A 90 -6.53 -18.39 13.49
C VAL A 90 -5.02 -18.23 13.36
N ARG A 91 -4.30 -19.26 12.86
CA ARG A 91 -2.83 -19.22 12.68
C ARG A 91 -2.32 -18.18 11.67
N PHE A 92 -3.21 -17.58 10.88
CA PHE A 92 -2.87 -16.56 9.90
C PHE A 92 -3.45 -15.17 10.25
N GLN A 93 -4.20 -15.07 11.36
CA GLN A 93 -4.77 -13.80 11.84
C GLN A 93 -3.72 -12.95 12.59
N THR A 94 -2.70 -12.51 11.86
CA THR A 94 -1.62 -11.64 12.36
C THR A 94 -1.61 -10.30 11.61
N TYR A 95 -1.34 -9.23 12.35
CA TYR A 95 -1.10 -7.89 11.80
C TYR A 95 0.19 -7.83 10.98
N ARG A 96 1.07 -8.83 11.05
CA ARG A 96 2.15 -8.98 10.06
C ARG A 96 1.57 -9.15 8.66
N THR A 97 0.53 -9.98 8.50
CA THR A 97 -0.13 -10.21 7.21
C THR A 97 -0.82 -8.93 6.72
N VAL A 98 -1.57 -8.25 7.60
CA VAL A 98 -2.17 -6.94 7.30
C VAL A 98 -1.09 -5.93 6.91
N GLY A 99 0.08 -6.01 7.53
CA GLY A 99 1.23 -5.17 7.28
C GLY A 99 1.70 -5.21 5.82
N PHE A 100 1.68 -6.38 5.16
CA PHE A 100 2.02 -6.48 3.75
C PHE A 100 1.08 -5.66 2.86
N PHE A 101 -0.23 -5.75 3.09
CA PHE A 101 -1.24 -5.02 2.31
C PHE A 101 -1.14 -3.51 2.54
N VAL A 102 -0.96 -3.10 3.79
CA VAL A 102 -0.78 -1.69 4.15
C VAL A 102 0.53 -1.13 3.58
N ALA A 103 1.62 -1.89 3.62
CA ALA A 103 2.90 -1.50 3.04
C ALA A 103 2.78 -1.30 1.52
N SER A 104 2.24 -2.28 0.80
CA SER A 104 2.02 -2.17 -0.65
C SER A 104 1.14 -0.97 -1.00
N ALA A 105 0.02 -0.78 -0.28
CA ALA A 105 -0.87 0.36 -0.49
C ALA A 105 -0.20 1.71 -0.22
N LEU A 106 0.59 1.81 0.87
CA LEU A 106 1.32 3.02 1.22
C LEU A 106 2.41 3.33 0.19
N GLY A 107 3.17 2.34 -0.27
CA GLY A 107 4.17 2.55 -1.30
C GLY A 107 3.58 2.92 -2.66
N MET A 108 2.45 2.32 -3.04
CA MET A 108 1.70 2.77 -4.23
C MET A 108 1.22 4.21 -4.05
N ALA A 109 0.69 4.58 -2.89
CA ALA A 109 0.32 5.96 -2.61
C ALA A 109 1.51 6.93 -2.69
N CYS A 110 2.72 6.52 -2.29
CA CYS A 110 3.94 7.29 -2.49
C CYS A 110 4.25 7.51 -3.98
N LEU A 111 4.16 6.43 -4.78
CA LEU A 111 4.46 6.47 -6.22
C LEU A 111 3.42 7.28 -7.01
N ASP A 112 2.15 7.23 -6.59
CA ASP A 112 1.06 7.99 -7.19
C ASP A 112 0.99 9.45 -6.69
N GLY A 113 1.85 9.84 -5.73
CA GLY A 113 1.83 11.17 -5.11
C GLY A 113 0.66 11.42 -4.15
N ARG A 114 -0.14 10.40 -3.83
CA ARG A 114 -1.22 10.45 -2.83
C ARG A 114 -0.71 10.45 -1.38
N ALA A 115 0.54 10.06 -1.18
CA ALA A 115 1.25 10.18 0.09
C ALA A 115 2.61 10.85 -0.16
N PHE A 116 3.03 11.72 0.76
CA PHE A 116 4.38 12.25 0.73
C PHE A 116 5.33 11.21 1.31
N CYS A 117 6.33 10.81 0.53
CA CYS A 117 7.39 9.93 0.97
C CYS A 117 8.71 10.56 0.57
N SER A 118 9.53 10.92 1.56
CA SER A 118 10.83 11.58 1.33
C SER A 118 11.60 10.79 0.27
N PRO A 119 12.16 11.44 -0.77
CA PRO A 119 12.86 10.72 -1.83
C PRO A 119 14.16 10.12 -1.32
N GLY A 120 14.61 9.04 -1.97
CA GLY A 120 15.96 8.51 -1.83
C GLY A 120 16.93 9.25 -2.73
N LYS A 121 18.11 8.66 -2.97
CA LYS A 121 19.04 9.22 -3.95
C LYS A 121 18.55 8.86 -5.37
N PRO A 122 18.53 9.82 -6.32
CA PRO A 122 18.24 9.53 -7.72
C PRO A 122 19.18 8.44 -8.25
N THR A 123 18.65 7.52 -9.05
CA THR A 123 19.43 6.46 -9.67
C THR A 123 20.04 6.87 -11.01
N ALA A 124 21.21 6.32 -11.32
CA ALA A 124 21.83 6.32 -12.65
C ALA A 124 21.96 4.89 -13.21
N ASP A 125 21.19 3.94 -12.67
CA ASP A 125 21.27 2.52 -13.03
C ASP A 125 20.93 2.27 -14.51
N ALA A 126 21.83 1.59 -15.20
CA ALA A 126 21.72 1.35 -16.64
C ALA A 126 20.55 0.43 -17.00
N ALA A 127 20.22 -0.56 -16.16
CA ALA A 127 19.11 -1.48 -16.42
C ALA A 127 17.76 -0.77 -16.26
N PHE A 128 17.64 0.11 -15.28
CA PHE A 128 16.49 1.01 -15.11
C PHE A 128 16.29 1.93 -16.32
N LEU A 129 17.38 2.50 -16.85
CA LEU A 129 17.33 3.39 -18.00
C LEU A 129 17.01 2.65 -19.31
N ALA A 130 17.42 1.39 -19.43
CA ALA A 130 17.22 0.57 -20.62
C ALA A 130 15.75 0.16 -20.85
N LEU A 131 14.89 0.25 -19.84
CA LEU A 131 13.46 -0.04 -19.98
C LEU A 131 12.77 1.05 -20.82
N ARG A 132 12.20 0.60 -21.96
CA ARG A 132 11.59 1.43 -23.00
C ARG A 132 10.07 1.36 -22.96
N SER A 133 9.43 2.38 -22.37
CA SER A 133 7.97 2.51 -22.31
C SER A 133 7.34 2.85 -23.66
N ASP A 134 8.05 3.60 -24.50
CA ASP A 134 7.65 3.98 -25.86
C ASP A 134 7.40 2.76 -26.73
N HIS A 135 8.33 1.79 -26.73
CA HIS A 135 8.18 0.55 -27.48
C HIS A 135 6.99 -0.27 -27.01
N TYR A 136 6.80 -0.39 -25.69
CA TYR A 136 5.64 -1.09 -25.12
C TYR A 136 4.32 -0.41 -25.53
N CYS A 137 4.21 0.89 -25.30
CA CYS A 137 2.98 1.64 -25.59
C CYS A 137 2.64 1.57 -27.08
N TYR A 138 3.65 1.57 -27.96
CA TYR A 138 3.49 1.43 -29.42
C TYR A 138 2.96 0.04 -29.80
N LEU A 139 3.49 -1.04 -29.21
CA LEU A 139 3.02 -2.40 -29.50
C LEU A 139 1.54 -2.60 -29.18
N LYS A 140 1.02 -1.90 -28.16
CA LYS A 140 -0.40 -1.94 -27.78
C LYS A 140 -1.25 -0.94 -28.56
N ASN A 141 -0.69 0.20 -28.91
CA ASN A 141 -1.35 1.29 -29.60
C ASN A 141 -0.44 1.79 -30.74
N PRO A 142 -0.50 1.17 -31.93
CA PRO A 142 0.47 1.43 -33.01
C PRO A 142 0.37 2.83 -33.62
N ASP A 143 -0.72 3.56 -33.41
CA ASP A 143 -0.84 4.96 -33.84
C ASP A 143 -0.27 5.89 -32.75
N PRO A 144 0.87 6.55 -32.97
CA PRO A 144 1.46 7.46 -31.99
C PRO A 144 0.61 8.70 -31.73
N LYS A 145 -0.35 9.02 -32.61
CA LYS A 145 -1.29 10.14 -32.43
C LYS A 145 -2.54 9.73 -31.66
N ALA A 146 -2.77 8.42 -31.49
CA ALA A 146 -3.90 7.93 -30.72
C ALA A 146 -3.76 8.37 -29.25
N MET A 147 -4.88 8.80 -28.67
CA MET A 147 -4.95 9.25 -27.29
C MET A 147 -4.47 8.15 -26.31
N GLN A 148 -4.75 6.89 -26.62
CA GLN A 148 -4.34 5.74 -25.83
C GLN A 148 -2.80 5.60 -25.77
N PHE A 149 -2.11 5.80 -26.89
CA PHE A 149 -0.64 5.78 -26.91
C PHE A 149 -0.07 6.91 -26.04
N GLN A 150 -0.58 8.12 -26.22
CA GLN A 150 -0.14 9.30 -25.48
C GLN A 150 -0.38 9.17 -23.97
N ASN A 151 -1.54 8.65 -23.56
CA ASN A 151 -1.86 8.40 -22.17
C ASN A 151 -0.93 7.34 -21.56
N CYS A 152 -0.71 6.21 -22.26
CA CYS A 152 0.23 5.18 -21.83
C CYS A 152 1.63 5.74 -21.60
N LEU A 153 2.16 6.50 -22.57
CA LEU A 153 3.50 7.07 -22.48
C LEU A 153 3.62 8.08 -21.34
N LYS A 154 2.60 8.92 -21.15
CA LYS A 154 2.54 9.91 -20.07
C LYS A 154 2.55 9.25 -18.70
N GLU A 155 1.69 8.25 -18.50
CA GLU A 155 1.59 7.50 -17.24
C GLU A 155 2.90 6.77 -16.93
N GLU A 156 3.47 6.07 -17.90
CA GLU A 156 4.73 5.35 -17.73
C GLU A 156 5.91 6.27 -17.46
N THR A 157 5.97 7.42 -18.13
CA THR A 157 7.01 8.43 -17.88
C THR A 157 6.90 9.00 -16.47
N ALA A 158 5.67 9.25 -16.00
CA ALA A 158 5.43 9.68 -14.63
C ALA A 158 5.86 8.60 -13.62
N ARG A 159 5.49 7.34 -13.84
CA ARG A 159 5.91 6.20 -12.99
C ARG A 159 7.42 6.04 -12.96
N LYS A 160 8.09 6.12 -14.11
CA LYS A 160 9.55 6.10 -14.22
C LYS A 160 10.19 7.19 -13.36
N SER A 161 9.73 8.43 -13.51
CA SER A 161 10.25 9.56 -12.75
C SER A 161 10.07 9.37 -11.24
N GLN A 162 8.89 8.91 -10.81
CA GLN A 162 8.61 8.65 -9.40
C GLN A 162 9.46 7.51 -8.85
N LEU A 163 9.55 6.39 -9.57
CA LEU A 163 10.29 5.21 -9.12
C LEU A 163 11.80 5.48 -9.05
N ALA A 164 12.34 6.33 -9.92
CA ALA A 164 13.75 6.73 -9.90
C ALA A 164 14.18 7.34 -8.55
N ASN A 165 13.25 7.98 -7.83
CA ASN A 165 13.49 8.56 -6.51
C ASN A 165 13.70 7.50 -5.42
N TYR A 166 13.23 6.27 -5.62
CA TYR A 166 13.30 5.20 -4.62
C TYR A 166 14.36 4.15 -4.96
N TRP A 167 14.77 4.09 -6.23
CA TRP A 167 15.53 2.99 -6.82
C TRP A 167 16.81 2.61 -6.07
N SER A 168 17.61 3.61 -5.65
CA SER A 168 18.88 3.38 -4.94
C SER A 168 18.75 2.72 -3.58
N THR A 169 17.54 2.67 -3.02
CA THR A 169 17.26 2.12 -1.68
C THR A 169 16.61 0.74 -1.72
N LEU A 170 16.41 0.19 -2.92
CA LEU A 170 15.74 -1.09 -3.10
C LEU A 170 16.76 -2.24 -3.01
N PRO A 171 16.38 -3.40 -2.43
CA PRO A 171 17.27 -4.55 -2.36
C PRO A 171 17.66 -5.05 -3.75
N LYS A 172 18.96 -5.27 -3.99
CA LYS A 172 19.49 -5.64 -5.31
C LYS A 172 18.89 -6.95 -5.84
N ASP A 173 18.80 -7.98 -5.02
CA ASP A 173 18.25 -9.28 -5.46
C ASP A 173 16.79 -9.17 -5.89
N LYS A 174 15.99 -8.38 -5.15
CA LYS A 174 14.61 -8.09 -5.51
C LYS A 174 14.55 -7.24 -6.78
N MET A 175 15.47 -6.30 -6.93
CA MET A 175 15.58 -5.46 -8.12
C MET A 175 15.80 -6.29 -9.38
N ASP A 176 16.78 -7.20 -9.36
CA ASP A 176 17.08 -8.10 -10.48
C ASP A 176 15.88 -8.99 -10.81
N TRP A 177 15.19 -9.51 -9.79
CA TRP A 177 13.97 -10.31 -9.97
C TRP A 177 12.81 -9.50 -10.58
N CYS A 178 12.55 -8.28 -10.08
CA CYS A 178 11.51 -7.39 -10.59
C CYS A 178 11.78 -6.97 -12.04
N ILE A 179 13.03 -6.63 -12.37
CA ILE A 179 13.44 -6.28 -13.74
C ILE A 179 13.25 -7.48 -14.67
N SER A 180 13.73 -8.67 -14.27
CA SER A 180 13.52 -9.90 -15.05
C SER A 180 12.04 -10.17 -15.28
N THR A 181 11.20 -9.96 -14.26
CA THR A 181 9.75 -10.12 -14.36
C THR A 181 9.14 -9.10 -15.33
N ALA A 182 9.55 -7.83 -15.26
CA ALA A 182 9.11 -6.80 -16.20
C ALA A 182 9.46 -7.17 -17.65
N PHE A 183 10.67 -7.69 -17.90
CA PHE A 183 11.07 -8.16 -19.23
C PHE A 183 10.28 -9.39 -19.71
N ARG A 184 9.91 -10.31 -18.82
CA ARG A 184 9.15 -11.53 -19.16
C ARG A 184 7.66 -11.26 -19.38
N VAL A 185 7.07 -10.39 -18.56
CA VAL A 185 5.62 -10.07 -18.55
C VAL A 185 5.26 -8.94 -19.53
N ASN A 186 6.24 -8.41 -20.29
CA ASN A 186 6.17 -7.33 -21.29
C ASN A 186 5.04 -7.40 -22.34
N ARG A 187 4.19 -8.43 -22.33
CA ARG A 187 3.03 -8.56 -23.22
C ARG A 187 1.72 -8.10 -22.61
N GLU A 188 1.60 -7.98 -21.29
CA GLU A 188 0.32 -7.68 -20.64
C GLU A 188 0.29 -6.30 -19.98
N PHE A 189 1.40 -5.88 -19.37
CA PHE A 189 1.47 -4.63 -18.61
C PHE A 189 2.72 -3.81 -18.97
N PRO A 190 2.63 -2.47 -18.88
CA PRO A 190 3.78 -1.59 -19.02
C PRO A 190 4.89 -1.90 -17.99
N PRO A 191 6.17 -1.73 -18.35
CA PRO A 191 7.29 -2.11 -17.49
C PRO A 191 7.34 -1.32 -16.18
N PHE A 192 7.13 0.00 -16.18
CA PHE A 192 7.19 0.77 -14.94
C PHE A 192 5.94 0.58 -14.07
N GLN A 193 4.80 0.20 -14.64
CA GLN A 193 3.66 -0.31 -13.87
C GLN A 193 4.03 -1.59 -13.11
N ILE A 194 4.66 -2.57 -13.77
CA ILE A 194 5.10 -3.82 -13.11
C ILE A 194 6.09 -3.51 -11.99
N LEU A 195 7.10 -2.68 -12.27
CA LEU A 195 8.11 -2.32 -11.27
C LEU A 195 7.51 -1.54 -10.10
N SER A 196 6.59 -0.61 -10.36
CA SER A 196 5.88 0.13 -9.31
C SER A 196 5.18 -0.82 -8.33
N THR A 197 4.44 -1.81 -8.87
CA THR A 197 3.79 -2.83 -8.05
C THR A 197 4.83 -3.66 -7.28
N CYS A 198 5.91 -4.07 -7.94
CA CYS A 198 6.95 -4.92 -7.36
C CYS A 198 7.63 -4.30 -6.13
N PHE A 199 7.86 -2.99 -6.16
CA PHE A 199 8.59 -2.25 -5.11
C PHE A 199 7.69 -1.48 -4.14
N SER A 200 6.39 -1.40 -4.40
CA SER A 200 5.44 -0.70 -3.53
C SER A 200 5.54 -1.18 -2.07
N GLU A 201 5.59 -2.49 -1.85
CA GLU A 201 5.74 -3.07 -0.52
C GLU A 201 7.03 -2.60 0.19
N ASP A 202 8.16 -2.53 -0.50
CA ASP A 202 9.43 -2.11 0.11
C ASP A 202 9.40 -0.63 0.50
N ILE A 203 8.88 0.21 -0.40
CA ILE A 203 8.73 1.65 -0.16
C ILE A 203 7.84 1.87 1.06
N GLY A 204 6.68 1.21 1.11
CA GLY A 204 5.78 1.30 2.25
C GLY A 204 6.36 0.70 3.53
N THR A 205 7.13 -0.39 3.43
CA THR A 205 7.82 -0.98 4.59
C THR A 205 8.84 0.00 5.16
N GLN A 206 9.59 0.72 4.32
CA GLN A 206 10.52 1.76 4.78
C GLN A 206 9.78 2.90 5.51
N CYS A 207 8.60 3.29 5.01
CA CYS A 207 7.75 4.26 5.69
C CYS A 207 7.29 3.76 7.06
N LEU A 208 6.73 2.54 7.11
CA LEU A 208 6.26 1.93 8.35
C LEU A 208 7.43 1.82 9.33
N MET A 209 8.57 1.27 8.93
CA MET A 209 9.75 1.13 9.78
C MET A 209 10.46 2.45 10.12
N LYS A 210 9.95 3.60 9.65
CA LYS A 210 10.52 4.93 9.87
C LYS A 210 11.97 5.07 9.36
N THR A 211 12.41 4.18 8.47
CA THR A 211 13.66 4.32 7.74
C THR A 211 13.51 5.33 6.58
N ARG A 212 12.26 5.70 6.25
CA ARG A 212 11.88 6.80 5.38
C ARG A 212 10.84 7.68 6.05
N GLN A 213 10.95 9.00 5.89
CA GLN A 213 9.90 9.91 6.35
C GLN A 213 8.73 9.85 5.39
N CYS A 214 7.57 9.46 5.89
CA CYS A 214 6.34 9.42 5.12
C CYS A 214 5.21 10.10 5.88
N ARG A 215 4.39 10.85 5.16
CA ARG A 215 3.23 11.57 5.67
C ARG A 215 2.06 11.33 4.72
N ARG A 216 0.85 11.26 5.26
CA ARG A 216 -0.36 11.25 4.43
C ARG A 216 -0.38 12.49 3.54
N GLY A 217 -0.79 12.32 2.28
CA GLY A 217 -1.19 13.46 1.46
C GLY A 217 -2.46 14.07 2.06
N GLN A 218 -2.52 15.39 2.14
CA GLN A 218 -3.81 16.05 2.36
C GLN A 218 -4.64 15.80 1.09
N ARG A 219 -5.83 15.20 1.23
CA ARG A 219 -6.79 15.17 0.12
C ARG A 219 -7.09 16.63 -0.22
N SER A 220 -6.59 17.11 -1.36
CA SER A 220 -7.01 18.36 -2.00
C SER A 220 -8.36 18.16 -2.66
#